data_AF-A0A3N4JUV7-F1
#
_entry.id   AF-A0A3N4JUV7-F1
#
_cell.length_a   1.000
_cell.length_b   1.000
_cell.length_c   1.000
_cell.angle_alpha   90.00
_cell.angle_beta   90.00
_cell.angle_gamma   90.00
#
_symmetry.space_group_name_H-M   'P 1'
#
loop_
_entity.id
_entity.type
_entity.pdbx_description
1 polymer ?
#
loop_
_entity_poly.entity_id
_entity_poly.type
_entity_poly.pdbx_seq_one_letter_code
_entity_poly.pdbx_strand_id
1 'polypeptide(L)'
;MSALPHGEFDESGYYGPYNGLLNDLFPKQEHYMVVPLYRRPTQLTSVDFTTIFLVQQQKHPVFFIKIKPAGHINNTAPRALTDKQMRERFEDLGDRVEIPILHGVSAIGTKFCFYKYTKATRALEPGRIPGSSRMVVDAASINRWNVDILTPQGEQRLREVVGNVKGMCTQMG
;
A
#
# COMPACT_ATOMS: atom_id res chain seq x y z
N MET A 1 -18.23 -15.16 -25.43
CA MET A 1 -17.76 -14.74 -24.09
C MET A 1 -16.39 -15.36 -23.88
N SER A 2 -15.31 -14.61 -24.08
CA SER A 2 -13.97 -15.08 -23.69
C SER A 2 -13.76 -14.78 -22.21
N ALA A 3 -13.42 -15.80 -21.42
CA ALA A 3 -12.95 -15.60 -20.06
C ALA A 3 -11.68 -14.72 -20.11
N LEU A 4 -11.66 -13.65 -19.31
CA LEU A 4 -10.46 -12.85 -19.11
C LEU A 4 -9.35 -13.76 -18.54
N PRO A 5 -8.06 -13.56 -18.90
CA PRO A 5 -6.98 -14.39 -18.40
C PRO A 5 -6.96 -14.33 -16.86
N HIS A 6 -7.32 -15.42 -16.21
CA HIS A 6 -7.56 -15.49 -14.77
C HIS A 6 -6.33 -15.22 -13.88
N GLY A 7 -5.12 -15.12 -14.44
CA GLY A 7 -3.89 -14.96 -13.65
C GLY A 7 -3.43 -13.52 -13.40
N GLU A 8 -3.60 -12.61 -14.36
CA GLU A 8 -3.01 -11.26 -14.26
C GLU A 8 -3.89 -10.28 -13.45
N PHE A 9 -5.19 -10.57 -13.38
CA PHE A 9 -6.22 -9.77 -12.72
C PHE A 9 -6.72 -10.38 -11.40
N ASP A 10 -6.05 -11.43 -10.91
CA ASP A 10 -6.27 -11.98 -9.58
C ASP A 10 -5.08 -11.63 -8.68
N GLU A 11 -5.34 -10.88 -7.61
CA GLU A 11 -4.31 -10.53 -6.64
C GLU A 11 -4.03 -11.61 -5.59
N SER A 12 -4.84 -12.68 -5.53
CA SER A 12 -4.76 -13.70 -4.48
C SER A 12 -3.39 -14.39 -4.39
N GLY A 13 -2.74 -14.58 -5.54
CA GLY A 13 -1.39 -15.14 -5.64
C GLY A 13 -0.30 -14.31 -4.94
N TYR A 14 -0.55 -13.02 -4.68
CA TYR A 14 0.39 -12.15 -3.99
C TYR A 14 0.21 -12.14 -2.46
N TYR A 15 -0.93 -12.59 -1.95
CA TYR A 15 -1.24 -12.49 -0.51
C TYR A 15 -0.30 -13.31 0.37
N GLY A 16 -0.04 -14.57 -0.01
CA GLY A 16 0.90 -15.44 0.71
C GLY A 16 2.31 -14.87 0.77
N PRO A 17 2.93 -14.54 -0.39
CA PRO A 17 4.25 -13.93 -0.44
C PRO A 17 4.37 -12.63 0.36
N TYR A 18 3.42 -11.70 0.23
CA TYR A 18 3.47 -10.46 1.00
C TYR A 18 3.25 -10.68 2.49
N ASN A 19 2.35 -11.59 2.89
CA ASN A 19 2.17 -11.92 4.30
C ASN A 19 3.46 -12.50 4.90
N GLY A 20 4.12 -13.44 4.20
CA GLY A 20 5.41 -13.99 4.63
C GLY A 20 6.48 -12.91 4.78
N LEU A 21 6.67 -12.11 3.71
CA LEU A 21 7.63 -11.00 3.69
C LEU A 21 7.40 -10.01 4.85
N LEU A 22 6.16 -9.65 5.15
CA LEU A 22 5.86 -8.73 6.25
C LEU A 22 6.14 -9.36 7.62
N ASN A 23 5.90 -10.66 7.80
CA ASN A 23 6.22 -11.34 9.05
C ASN A 23 7.74 -11.48 9.26
N ASP A 24 8.52 -11.58 8.18
CA ASP A 24 9.99 -11.56 8.25
C ASP A 24 10.52 -10.16 8.57
N LEU A 25 9.93 -9.12 7.97
CA LEU A 25 10.34 -7.73 8.16
C LEU A 25 9.87 -7.15 9.50
N PHE A 26 8.70 -7.56 9.98
CA PHE A 26 8.08 -7.13 11.24
C PHE A 26 7.79 -8.35 12.13
N PRO A 27 8.83 -8.94 12.71
CA PRO A 27 8.70 -10.18 13.46
C PRO A 27 7.92 -9.98 14.77
N LYS A 28 7.13 -10.99 15.13
CA LYS A 28 6.37 -11.02 16.39
C LYS A 28 7.24 -10.87 17.63
N GLN A 29 8.51 -11.29 17.55
CA GLN A 29 9.49 -11.18 18.63
C GLN A 29 9.83 -9.72 18.96
N GLU A 30 9.65 -8.81 18.00
CA GLU A 30 9.75 -7.35 18.18
C GLU A 30 8.38 -6.71 18.48
N HIS A 31 7.39 -7.51 18.88
CA HIS A 31 6.02 -7.10 19.23
C HIS A 31 5.20 -6.48 18.10
N TYR A 32 5.56 -6.77 16.84
CA TYR A 32 4.74 -6.43 15.69
C TYR A 32 3.65 -7.47 15.44
N MET A 33 2.53 -7.02 14.88
CA MET A 33 1.45 -7.86 14.38
C MET A 33 1.13 -7.48 12.94
N VAL A 34 1.10 -8.46 12.05
CA VAL A 34 0.62 -8.32 10.68
C VAL A 34 -0.84 -8.74 10.63
N VAL A 35 -1.74 -7.80 10.33
CA VAL A 35 -3.19 -7.99 10.34
C VAL A 35 -3.73 -7.88 8.91
N PRO A 36 -4.23 -8.96 8.29
CA PRO A 36 -4.95 -8.88 7.04
C PRO A 36 -6.31 -8.22 7.28
N LEU A 37 -6.62 -7.19 6.50
CA LEU A 37 -7.87 -6.46 6.53
C LEU A 37 -8.56 -6.58 5.18
N TYR A 38 -9.73 -7.20 5.19
CA TYR A 38 -10.62 -7.30 4.04
C TYR A 38 -11.65 -6.20 4.13
N ARG A 39 -11.63 -5.26 3.18
CA ARG A 39 -12.69 -4.25 3.08
C ARG A 39 -13.56 -4.50 1.86
N ARG A 40 -14.87 -4.52 2.12
CA ARG A 40 -15.89 -4.38 1.07
C ARG A 40 -15.85 -2.94 0.58
N PRO A 41 -15.95 -2.68 -0.73
CA PRO A 41 -16.13 -1.33 -1.23
C PRO A 41 -17.36 -0.69 -0.62
N THR A 42 -17.27 0.59 -0.25
CA THR A 42 -18.40 1.39 0.25
C THR A 42 -19.49 1.60 -0.82
N GLN A 43 -19.15 1.36 -2.10
CA GLN A 43 -20.08 1.40 -3.22
C GLN A 43 -20.41 -0.04 -3.65
N LEU A 44 -21.68 -0.42 -3.51
CA LEU A 44 -22.25 -1.74 -3.85
C LEU A 44 -22.08 -2.16 -5.33
N THR A 45 -21.56 -1.28 -6.19
CA THR A 45 -21.38 -1.51 -7.62
C THR A 45 -20.02 -2.12 -7.99
N SER A 46 -19.16 -2.40 -7.01
CA SER A 46 -17.84 -3.02 -7.23
C SER A 46 -17.66 -4.24 -6.33
N VAL A 47 -17.17 -5.35 -6.92
CA VAL A 47 -16.83 -6.61 -6.21
C VAL A 47 -15.36 -6.61 -5.77
N ASP A 48 -14.66 -5.47 -5.89
CA ASP A 48 -13.22 -5.38 -5.64
C ASP A 48 -12.91 -5.36 -4.12
N PHE A 49 -12.87 -6.55 -3.50
CA PHE A 49 -12.37 -6.73 -2.14
C PHE A 49 -10.90 -6.38 -2.10
N THR A 50 -10.55 -5.25 -1.48
CA THR A 50 -9.13 -4.95 -1.30
C THR A 50 -8.61 -5.65 -0.05
N THR A 51 -7.56 -6.46 -0.22
CA THR A 51 -6.73 -6.92 0.89
C THR A 51 -5.67 -5.86 1.23
N ILE A 52 -5.71 -5.41 2.48
CA ILE A 52 -4.69 -4.53 3.07
C ILE A 52 -4.02 -5.31 4.20
N PHE A 53 -2.70 -5.41 4.18
CA PHE A 53 -1.96 -5.87 5.35
C PHE A 53 -1.56 -4.67 6.18
N LEU A 54 -2.10 -4.59 7.38
CA LEU A 54 -1.79 -3.55 8.37
C LEU A 54 -0.77 -4.12 9.35
N VAL A 55 0.37 -3.45 9.50
CA VAL A 55 1.32 -3.74 10.56
C VAL A 55 1.03 -2.83 11.75
N GLN A 56 0.94 -3.44 12.92
CA GLN A 56 0.70 -2.75 14.17
C GLN A 56 1.80 -3.06 15.19
N GLN A 57 2.09 -2.08 16.04
CA GLN A 57 2.83 -2.29 17.29
C GLN A 57 2.00 -1.71 18.42
N GLN A 58 1.82 -2.46 19.51
CA GLN A 58 0.96 -2.05 20.64
C GLN A 58 -0.45 -1.58 20.23
N LYS A 59 -1.04 -2.23 19.21
CA LYS A 59 -2.36 -1.89 18.61
C LYS A 59 -2.40 -0.58 17.80
N HIS A 60 -1.29 0.14 17.66
CA HIS A 60 -1.17 1.33 16.83
C HIS A 60 -0.65 0.98 15.42
N PRO A 61 -1.22 1.56 14.34
CA PRO A 61 -0.73 1.36 12.98
C PRO A 61 0.65 2.00 12.79
N VAL A 62 1.60 1.22 12.25
CA VAL A 62 2.98 1.68 12.02
C VAL A 62 3.41 1.55 10.56
N PHE A 63 2.77 0.65 9.81
CA PHE A 63 2.99 0.46 8.38
C PHE A 63 1.78 -0.22 7.76
N PHE A 64 1.53 -0.05 6.46
CA PHE A 64 0.58 -0.93 5.75
C PHE A 64 0.95 -1.09 4.27
N ILE A 65 0.50 -2.19 3.68
CA ILE A 65 0.59 -2.43 2.23
C ILE A 65 -0.77 -2.82 1.67
N LYS A 66 -1.12 -2.22 0.54
CA LYS A 66 -2.32 -2.53 -0.24
C LYS A 66 -1.90 -3.21 -1.54
N ILE A 67 -2.49 -4.37 -1.82
CA ILE A 67 -2.11 -5.20 -2.96
C ILE A 67 -3.21 -5.14 -4.02
N LYS A 68 -2.80 -5.07 -5.29
CA LYS A 68 -3.63 -5.13 -6.48
C LYS A 68 -3.02 -6.09 -7.51
N PRO A 69 -3.83 -6.64 -8.43
CA PRO A 69 -3.34 -7.54 -9.47
C PRO A 69 -2.27 -6.87 -10.34
N ALA A 70 -1.32 -7.64 -10.86
CA ALA A 70 -0.27 -7.08 -11.73
C ALA A 70 -0.83 -6.41 -12.99
N GLY A 71 -1.92 -6.93 -13.56
CA GLY A 71 -2.53 -6.42 -14.79
C GLY A 71 -3.10 -5.01 -14.65
N HIS A 72 -3.26 -4.50 -13.43
CA HIS A 72 -3.64 -3.12 -13.19
C HIS A 72 -2.54 -2.11 -13.57
N ILE A 73 -1.28 -2.54 -13.69
CA ILE A 73 -0.13 -1.62 -13.90
C ILE A 73 -0.21 -0.89 -15.23
N ASN A 74 -0.74 -1.55 -16.26
CA ASN A 74 -0.81 -1.02 -17.62
C ASN A 74 -2.06 -0.15 -17.86
N ASN A 75 -2.92 0.01 -16.85
CA ASN A 75 -4.16 0.77 -16.97
C ASN A 75 -4.18 1.97 -16.01
N THR A 76 -4.40 3.17 -16.56
CA THR A 76 -4.49 4.43 -15.80
C THR A 76 -5.61 4.41 -14.76
N ALA A 77 -6.79 3.87 -15.09
CA ALA A 77 -7.93 3.95 -14.18
C ALA A 77 -7.73 3.14 -12.88
N PRO A 78 -7.28 1.86 -12.91
CA PRO A 78 -6.91 1.12 -11.71
C PRO A 78 -5.78 1.76 -10.91
N ARG A 79 -4.77 2.35 -11.57
CA ARG A 79 -3.71 3.10 -10.87
C ARG A 79 -4.25 4.32 -10.13
N ALA A 80 -5.07 5.14 -10.78
CA ALA A 80 -5.71 6.30 -10.16
C ALA A 80 -6.63 5.90 -8.99
N LEU A 81 -7.41 4.84 -9.15
CA LEU A 81 -8.26 4.29 -8.09
C LEU A 81 -7.41 3.79 -6.91
N THR A 82 -6.28 3.16 -7.19
CA THR A 82 -5.37 2.67 -6.14
C THR A 82 -4.77 3.82 -5.34
N ASP A 83 -4.34 4.92 -5.99
CA ASP A 83 -3.90 6.14 -5.29
C ASP A 83 -5.01 6.72 -4.41
N LYS A 84 -6.24 6.84 -4.94
CA LYS A 84 -7.40 7.31 -4.16
C LYS A 84 -7.61 6.46 -2.91
N GLN A 85 -7.61 5.14 -3.07
CA GLN A 85 -7.81 4.21 -1.96
C GLN A 85 -6.65 4.23 -0.95
N MET A 86 -5.42 4.51 -1.37
CA MET A 86 -4.30 4.74 -0.43
C MET A 86 -4.54 5.98 0.42
N ARG A 87 -4.99 7.09 -0.19
CA ARG A 87 -5.26 8.35 0.53
C ARG A 87 -6.37 8.21 1.55
N GLU A 88 -7.50 7.60 1.15
CA GLU A 88 -8.60 7.26 2.06
C GLU A 88 -8.09 6.41 3.25
N ARG A 89 -7.13 5.51 3.00
CA ARG A 89 -6.56 4.69 4.06
C ARG A 89 -5.68 5.48 5.03
N PHE A 90 -4.91 6.46 4.55
CA PHE A 90 -4.15 7.36 5.43
C PHE A 90 -5.08 8.24 6.26
N GLU A 91 -6.16 8.76 5.67
CA GLU A 91 -7.18 9.54 6.38
C GLU A 91 -7.81 8.71 7.51
N ASP A 92 -8.23 7.48 7.23
CA ASP A 92 -8.82 6.56 8.23
C ASP A 92 -7.87 6.18 9.37
N LEU A 93 -6.57 6.09 9.09
CA LEU A 93 -5.56 5.68 10.07
C LEU A 93 -4.98 6.86 10.84
N GLY A 94 -5.05 8.08 10.30
CA GLY A 94 -4.27 9.23 10.75
C GLY A 94 -4.40 9.53 12.24
N ASP A 95 -5.62 9.45 12.80
CA ASP A 95 -5.88 9.74 14.21
C ASP A 95 -5.42 8.62 15.17
N ARG A 96 -5.05 7.45 14.64
CA ARG A 96 -4.59 6.29 15.43
C ARG A 96 -3.07 6.12 15.44
N VAL A 97 -2.36 6.83 14.56
CA VAL A 97 -0.91 6.74 14.39
C VAL A 97 -0.23 7.45 15.56
N GLU A 98 0.74 6.78 16.21
CA GLU A 98 1.54 7.38 17.29
C GLU A 98 2.98 7.71 16.89
N ILE A 99 3.41 7.26 15.71
CA ILE A 99 4.73 7.63 15.15
C ILE A 99 4.67 8.92 14.32
N PRO A 100 5.79 9.67 14.21
CA PRO A 100 5.82 10.91 13.43
C PRO A 100 5.47 10.74 11.95
N ILE A 101 5.81 9.58 11.37
CA ILE A 101 5.59 9.27 9.97
C ILE A 101 4.93 7.89 9.85
N LEU A 102 3.74 7.83 9.24
CA LEU A 102 3.16 6.56 8.80
C LEU A 102 3.60 6.27 7.36
N HIS A 103 4.26 5.14 7.16
CA HIS A 103 4.59 4.64 5.82
C HIS A 103 3.50 3.71 5.30
N GLY A 104 3.20 3.81 4.01
CA GLY A 104 2.28 2.92 3.32
C GLY A 104 2.81 2.56 1.94
N VAL A 105 2.52 1.35 1.47
CA VAL A 105 2.94 0.89 0.14
C VAL A 105 1.70 0.48 -0.66
N SER A 106 1.61 0.97 -1.89
CA SER A 106 0.72 0.39 -2.89
C SER A 106 1.54 -0.57 -3.75
N ALA A 107 1.14 -1.84 -3.75
CA ALA A 107 1.70 -2.88 -4.59
C ALA A 107 0.72 -3.24 -5.71
N ILE A 108 1.18 -3.11 -6.95
CA ILE A 108 0.50 -3.62 -8.13
C ILE A 108 1.35 -4.78 -8.64
N GLY A 109 0.94 -6.01 -8.33
CA GLY A 109 1.81 -7.18 -8.41
C GLY A 109 3.06 -6.96 -7.57
N THR A 110 4.23 -6.87 -8.21
CA THR A 110 5.54 -6.63 -7.58
C THR A 110 5.98 -5.16 -7.62
N LYS A 111 5.23 -4.30 -8.33
CA LYS A 111 5.58 -2.89 -8.50
C LYS A 111 5.04 -2.05 -7.35
N PHE A 112 5.91 -1.28 -6.73
CA PHE A 112 5.65 -0.47 -5.54
C PHE A 112 5.57 1.01 -5.84
N CYS A 113 4.56 1.64 -5.24
CA CYS A 113 4.54 3.06 -4.94
C CYS A 113 4.60 3.25 -3.42
N PHE A 114 5.58 4.02 -2.95
CA PHE A 114 5.75 4.34 -1.54
C PHE A 114 5.04 5.64 -1.19
N TYR A 115 4.33 5.61 -0.06
CA TYR A 115 3.66 6.76 0.51
C TYR A 115 4.24 7.09 1.88
N LYS A 116 4.22 8.38 2.20
CA LYS A 116 4.69 8.94 3.47
C LYS A 116 3.66 9.93 3.98
N TYR A 117 3.06 9.64 5.13
CA TYR A 117 2.17 10.54 5.84
C TYR A 117 2.87 11.12 7.06
N THR A 118 2.98 12.44 7.13
CA THR A 118 3.57 13.13 8.28
C THR A 118 2.48 13.59 9.24
N LYS A 119 2.45 13.03 10.46
CA LYS A 119 1.39 13.26 11.46
C LYS A 119 1.25 14.75 11.81
N ALA A 120 2.37 15.46 12.02
CA ALA A 120 2.37 16.84 12.47
C ALA A 120 1.72 17.83 11.47
N THR A 121 1.91 17.60 10.17
CA THR A 121 1.42 18.50 9.10
C THR A 121 0.22 17.92 8.35
N ARG A 122 -0.11 16.65 8.59
CA ARG A 122 -1.03 15.84 7.78
C ARG A 122 -0.65 15.79 6.29
N ALA A 123 0.61 16.08 5.96
CA ALA A 123 1.10 16.03 4.59
C ALA A 123 1.22 14.57 4.13
N LEU A 124 0.79 14.31 2.90
CA LEU A 124 0.86 12.98 2.28
C LEU A 124 1.62 13.05 0.95
N GLU A 125 2.73 12.33 0.89
CA GLU A 125 3.55 12.16 -0.30
C GLU A 125 3.37 10.74 -0.86
N PRO A 126 3.42 10.56 -2.20
CA PRO A 126 3.46 11.60 -3.23
C PRO A 126 2.15 12.42 -3.27
N GLY A 127 2.21 13.60 -3.88
CA GLY A 127 1.05 14.48 -4.05
C GLY A 127 -0.10 13.81 -4.82
N ARG A 128 -1.33 14.31 -4.62
CA ARG A 128 -2.55 13.77 -5.25
C ARG A 128 -2.43 13.77 -6.77
N ILE A 129 -2.85 12.68 -7.40
CA ILE A 129 -3.01 12.64 -8.85
C ILE A 129 -4.10 13.66 -9.23
N PRO A 130 -3.80 14.68 -10.05
CA PRO A 130 -4.80 15.66 -10.45
C PRO A 130 -5.90 14.98 -11.25
N GLY A 131 -7.16 15.21 -10.86
CA GLY A 131 -8.29 14.89 -11.74
C GLY A 131 -8.40 15.94 -12.85
N SER A 132 -8.65 15.52 -14.08
CA SER A 132 -9.11 16.42 -15.14
C SER A 132 -10.56 16.08 -15.48
N SER A 133 -11.46 17.05 -15.35
CA SER A 133 -12.87 16.90 -15.77
C SER A 133 -13.06 17.03 -17.28
N ARG A 134 -12.02 17.44 -18.02
CA ARG A 134 -12.09 17.79 -19.44
C ARG A 134 -11.27 16.87 -20.34
N MET A 135 -10.28 16.16 -19.80
CA MET A 135 -9.36 15.34 -20.59
C MET A 135 -9.08 14.01 -19.91
N VAL A 136 -9.11 12.91 -20.69
CA VAL A 136 -8.60 11.60 -20.26
C VAL A 136 -7.08 11.62 -20.46
N VAL A 137 -6.35 12.12 -19.47
CA VAL A 137 -4.89 12.10 -19.45
C VAL A 137 -4.39 11.00 -18.51
N ASP A 138 -3.22 10.42 -18.79
CA ASP A 138 -2.54 9.53 -17.85
C ASP A 138 -1.96 10.31 -16.67
N ALA A 139 -2.84 10.88 -15.84
CA ALA A 139 -2.45 11.58 -14.62
C ALA A 139 -1.86 10.61 -13.58
N ALA A 140 -2.15 9.32 -13.70
CA ALA A 140 -1.66 8.26 -12.83
C ALA A 140 -0.44 7.54 -13.42
N SER A 141 0.61 8.31 -13.73
CA SER A 141 1.83 7.82 -14.40
C SER A 141 2.39 6.52 -13.80
N ILE A 142 2.87 5.64 -14.67
CA ILE A 142 3.44 4.33 -14.30
C ILE A 142 4.68 4.50 -13.45
N ASN A 143 5.36 5.65 -13.62
CA ASN A 143 6.56 6.02 -12.88
C ASN A 143 6.31 6.16 -11.38
N ARG A 144 5.05 6.26 -10.94
CA ARG A 144 4.70 6.22 -9.52
C ARG A 144 4.87 4.82 -8.91
N TRP A 145 4.73 3.76 -9.71
CA TRP A 145 4.98 2.36 -9.36
C TRP A 145 6.25 1.83 -10.06
N ASN A 146 7.35 2.58 -9.93
CA ASN A 146 8.61 2.29 -10.64
C ASN A 146 9.57 1.37 -9.87
N VAL A 147 9.31 1.09 -8.60
CA VAL A 147 10.16 0.21 -7.79
C VAL A 147 9.65 -1.21 -7.88
N ASP A 148 10.50 -2.19 -8.18
CA ASP A 148 10.12 -3.60 -8.23
C ASP A 148 10.74 -4.38 -7.07
N ILE A 149 9.92 -4.96 -6.20
CA ILE A 149 10.39 -5.70 -5.02
C ILE A 149 11.25 -6.92 -5.38
N LEU A 150 11.15 -7.45 -6.59
CA LEU A 150 12.00 -8.56 -7.05
C LEU A 150 13.41 -8.13 -7.45
N THR A 151 13.70 -6.83 -7.46
CA THR A 151 15.05 -6.30 -7.72
C THR A 151 15.78 -6.02 -6.41
N PRO A 152 17.11 -6.16 -6.36
CA PRO A 152 17.89 -5.83 -5.17
C PRO A 152 17.64 -4.40 -4.67
N GLN A 153 17.50 -3.45 -5.60
CA GLN A 153 17.20 -2.05 -5.27
C GLN A 153 15.81 -1.89 -4.64
N GLY A 154 14.80 -2.58 -5.16
CA GLY A 154 13.45 -2.52 -4.59
C GLY A 154 13.33 -3.20 -3.23
N GLU A 155 14.01 -4.32 -3.04
CA GLU A 155 14.15 -4.96 -1.73
C GLU A 155 14.84 -4.02 -0.73
N GLN A 156 16.00 -3.47 -1.10
CA GLN A 156 16.72 -2.52 -0.26
C GLN A 156 15.84 -1.33 0.12
N ARG A 157 15.09 -0.78 -0.85
CA ARG A 157 14.20 0.35 -0.59
C ARG A 157 13.09 0.01 0.40
N LEU A 158 12.50 -1.18 0.30
CA LEU A 158 11.53 -1.65 1.29
C LEU A 158 12.18 -1.79 2.67
N ARG A 159 13.37 -2.38 2.75
CA ARG A 159 14.11 -2.55 4.02
C ARG A 159 14.47 -1.21 4.67
N GLU A 160 14.86 -0.20 3.90
CA GLU A 160 15.09 1.17 4.40
C GLU A 160 13.82 1.75 5.03
N VAL A 161 12.66 1.61 4.37
CA VAL A 161 11.38 2.06 4.92
C VAL A 161 11.04 1.32 6.21
N VAL A 162 11.22 0.00 6.24
CA VAL A 162 11.01 -0.80 7.45
C VAL A 162 11.96 -0.37 8.57
N GLY A 163 13.24 -0.14 8.28
CA GLY A 163 14.22 0.35 9.25
C GLY A 163 13.81 1.69 9.85
N ASN A 164 13.31 2.61 9.03
CA ASN A 164 12.78 3.90 9.50
C ASN A 164 11.55 3.72 10.39
N VAL A 165 10.61 2.84 10.01
CA VAL A 165 9.43 2.52 10.83
C VAL A 165 9.88 1.97 12.18
N LYS A 166 10.75 0.95 12.20
CA LYS A 166 11.28 0.35 13.43
C LYS A 166 12.01 1.39 14.29
N GLY A 167 12.77 2.29 13.69
CA GLY A 167 13.46 3.38 14.38
C GLY A 167 12.51 4.37 15.06
N MET A 168 11.35 4.66 14.47
CA MET A 168 10.32 5.49 15.13
C MET A 168 9.58 4.73 16.22
N CYS A 169 9.36 3.44 16.02
CA CYS A 169 8.70 2.55 16.96
C CYS A 169 9.45 2.39 18.29
N THR A 170 10.78 2.52 18.33
CA THR A 170 11.55 2.46 19.59
C THR A 170 11.18 3.58 20.57
N GLN A 171 10.54 4.64 20.09
CA GLN A 171 10.11 5.78 20.90
C GLN A 171 8.68 5.62 21.44
N MET A 172 7.98 4.53 21.07
CA MET A 172 6.56 4.32 21.43
C MET A 172 6.31 3.79 22.85
N GLY A 173 7.37 3.57 23.64
CA GLY A 173 7.29 3.11 25.03
C GLY A 173 7.49 1.62 25.18
#